data_AF-A0A5B8M6S9-F1
#
_entry.id   AF-A0A5B8M6S9-F1
#
_cell.length_a   1.000
_cell.length_b   1.000
_cell.length_c   1.000
_cell.angle_alpha   90.00
_cell.angle_beta   90.00
_cell.angle_gamma   90.00
#
_symmetry.space_group_name_H-M   'P 1'
#
loop_
_entity.id
_entity.type
_entity.pdbx_description
1 polymer ?
#
loop_
_entity_poly.entity_id
_entity_poly.type
_entity_poly.pdbx_seq_one_letter_code
_entity_poly.pdbx_strand_id
1 'polypeptide(L)'
;MARRTVVKSPAEAKLESQEVEHYLRTLGGQLRGPARARAAVIDEIRDGLDDAIAAGTSQGMSTAEASEEAIAQLGAPQLVAAAFAGELAIHQSRTILWRLLLTGPLVGIWWFLLLVVPSQHIQPATVISAIPALPVVAPAVMIATGVLATTGSLIRWLPESSPRQAALAASLIGLVTLAVDTTMLVILATRVLNGTAGSLSPIIAGIAAAASIGRFPFAGAAICHSVRRLMFSR
;
A
#
# COMPACT_ATOMS: atom_id res chain seq x y z
N MET A 1 -10.11 32.42 46.98
CA MET A 1 -9.41 31.12 47.08
C MET A 1 -8.38 31.06 45.97
N ALA A 2 -7.10 31.22 46.30
CA ALA A 2 -6.01 31.19 45.33
C ALA A 2 -5.67 29.75 44.97
N ARG A 3 -5.83 29.39 43.69
CA ARG A 3 -5.47 28.08 43.13
C ARG A 3 -3.95 27.95 43.19
N ARG A 4 -3.44 27.16 44.14
CA ARG A 4 -2.01 26.87 44.29
C ARG A 4 -1.62 26.00 43.07
N THR A 5 -0.98 26.59 42.07
CA THR A 5 -0.31 25.82 41.02
C THR A 5 0.82 25.04 41.69
N VAL A 6 0.58 23.76 41.96
CA VAL A 6 1.61 22.83 42.42
C VAL A 6 2.59 22.71 41.25
N VAL A 7 3.67 23.47 41.30
CA VAL A 7 4.77 23.35 40.34
C VAL A 7 5.42 21.99 40.59
N LYS A 8 5.27 21.09 39.62
CA LYS A 8 5.76 19.71 39.69
C LYS A 8 7.27 19.67 39.91
N SER A 9 7.75 18.70 40.68
CA SER A 9 9.19 18.46 40.80
C SER A 9 9.75 17.95 39.46
N PRO A 10 10.94 18.41 39.01
CA PRO A 10 11.54 17.98 37.75
C PRO A 10 11.67 16.46 37.61
N ALA A 11 11.82 15.74 38.73
CA ALA A 11 11.95 14.29 38.74
C ALA A 11 10.63 13.57 38.37
N GLU A 12 9.49 14.07 38.85
CA GLU A 12 8.19 13.45 38.60
C GLU A 12 7.71 13.70 37.17
N ALA A 13 8.01 14.87 36.59
CA ALA A 13 7.75 15.14 35.16
C ALA A 13 8.54 14.17 34.27
N LYS A 14 9.79 13.88 34.65
CA LYS A 14 10.66 12.99 33.89
C LYS A 14 10.21 11.52 33.96
N LEU A 15 9.74 11.05 35.10
CA LEU A 15 9.23 9.68 35.28
C LEU A 15 7.99 9.41 34.43
N GLU A 16 7.04 10.34 34.43
CA GLU A 16 5.87 10.32 33.56
C GLU A 16 6.24 10.21 32.08
N SER A 17 7.12 11.10 31.61
CA SER A 17 7.53 11.07 30.20
C SER A 17 8.21 9.75 29.84
N GLN A 18 8.86 9.09 30.80
CA GLN A 18 9.47 7.78 30.60
C GLN A 18 8.43 6.66 30.53
N GLU A 19 7.37 6.69 31.36
CA GLU A 19 6.30 5.68 31.34
C GLU A 19 5.47 5.75 30.07
N VAL A 20 5.03 6.95 29.68
CA VAL A 20 4.30 7.18 28.43
C VAL A 20 5.14 6.74 27.23
N GLU A 21 6.41 7.16 27.18
CA GLU A 21 7.30 6.78 26.08
C GLU A 21 7.60 5.27 26.05
N HIS A 22 7.68 4.62 27.21
CA HIS A 22 7.82 3.17 27.30
C HIS A 22 6.58 2.44 26.78
N TYR A 23 5.39 2.93 27.12
CA TYR A 23 4.13 2.40 26.60
C TYR A 23 4.05 2.54 25.07
N LEU A 24 4.28 3.74 24.54
CA LEU A 24 4.25 4.01 23.10
C LEU A 24 5.29 3.20 22.33
N ARG A 25 6.49 3.00 22.89
CA ARG A 25 7.52 2.15 22.28
C ARG A 25 7.08 0.69 22.23
N THR A 26 6.52 0.18 23.32
CA THR A 26 5.98 -1.19 23.39
C THR A 26 4.86 -1.38 22.36
N LEU A 27 3.94 -0.43 22.26
CA LEU A 27 2.87 -0.42 21.28
C LEU A 27 3.40 -0.38 19.84
N GLY A 28 4.36 0.51 19.58
CA GLY A 28 4.99 0.68 18.27
C GLY A 28 5.71 -0.57 17.77
N GLY A 29 6.23 -1.41 18.67
CA GLY A 29 6.82 -2.72 18.37
C GLY A 29 5.78 -3.80 17.99
N GLN A 30 4.51 -3.61 18.37
CA GLN A 30 3.43 -4.56 18.14
C GLN A 30 2.59 -4.21 16.90
N LEU A 31 2.56 -2.93 16.52
CA LEU A 31 1.87 -2.48 15.31
C LEU A 31 2.51 -3.07 14.04
N ARG A 32 1.68 -3.64 13.18
CA ARG A 32 2.09 -4.19 11.87
C ARG A 32 1.55 -3.32 10.74
N GLY A 33 2.41 -2.96 9.80
CA GLY A 33 2.03 -2.20 8.61
C GLY A 33 3.10 -1.22 8.16
N PRO A 34 2.78 -0.35 7.18
CA PRO A 34 3.70 0.66 6.67
C PRO A 34 4.19 1.59 7.79
N ALA A 35 5.49 1.93 7.77
CA ALA A 35 6.12 2.74 8.83
C ALA A 35 5.41 4.08 9.07
N ARG A 36 4.99 4.78 8.01
CA ARG A 36 4.27 6.07 8.13
C ARG A 36 2.89 5.93 8.80
N ALA A 37 2.15 4.87 8.48
CA ALA A 37 0.85 4.63 9.09
C ALA A 37 1.00 4.26 10.57
N ARG A 38 2.03 3.47 10.90
CA ARG A 38 2.38 3.17 12.30
C ARG A 38 2.74 4.44 13.09
N ALA A 39 3.54 5.33 12.51
CA ALA A 39 3.90 6.59 13.14
C ALA A 39 2.67 7.46 13.42
N ALA A 40 1.76 7.61 12.44
CA ALA A 40 0.53 8.37 12.63
C ALA A 40 -0.34 7.83 13.77
N VAL A 41 -0.45 6.51 13.93
CA VAL A 41 -1.18 5.91 15.07
C VAL A 41 -0.48 6.18 16.40
N ILE A 42 0.86 6.14 16.43
CA ILE A 42 1.61 6.47 17.65
C ILE A 42 1.45 7.95 18.01
N ASP A 43 1.43 8.84 17.04
CA ASP A 43 1.22 10.28 17.25
C ASP A 43 -0.20 10.54 17.78
N GLU A 44 -1.25 9.95 17.18
CA GLU A 44 -2.63 10.07 17.64
C GLU A 44 -2.81 9.58 19.10
N ILE A 45 -2.20 8.44 19.45
CA ILE A 45 -2.31 7.90 20.81
C ILE A 45 -1.51 8.75 21.81
N ARG A 46 -0.38 9.34 21.38
CA ARG A 46 0.36 10.29 22.21
C ARG A 46 -0.50 11.52 22.48
N ASP A 47 -1.11 12.11 21.46
CA ASP A 47 -1.98 13.27 21.61
C ASP A 47 -3.16 12.95 22.54
N GLY A 48 -3.80 11.78 22.37
CA GLY A 48 -4.88 11.33 23.26
C GLY A 48 -4.43 11.08 24.71
N LEU A 49 -3.21 10.58 24.92
CA LEU A 49 -2.62 10.44 26.27
C LEU A 49 -2.35 11.81 26.90
N ASP A 50 -1.78 12.74 26.14
CA ASP A 50 -1.50 14.09 26.61
C ASP A 50 -2.81 14.81 27.00
N ASP A 51 -3.87 14.65 26.20
CA ASP A 51 -5.21 15.17 26.50
C ASP A 51 -5.82 14.55 27.77
N ALA A 52 -5.68 13.23 27.94
CA ALA A 52 -6.18 12.53 29.13
C ALA A 52 -5.42 12.93 30.41
N ILE A 53 -4.10 13.09 30.33
CA ILE A 53 -3.26 13.56 31.43
C ILE A 53 -3.61 15.01 31.79
N ALA A 54 -3.79 15.87 30.79
CA ALA A 54 -4.24 17.25 30.99
C ALA A 54 -5.62 17.31 31.66
N ALA A 55 -6.54 16.40 31.28
CA ALA A 55 -7.85 16.29 31.91
C ALA A 55 -7.73 15.84 33.38
N GLY A 56 -6.98 14.78 33.68
CA GLY A 56 -6.79 14.29 35.06
C GLY A 56 -6.13 15.34 35.97
N THR A 57 -5.10 16.02 35.48
CA THR A 57 -4.46 17.11 36.23
C THR A 57 -5.39 18.31 36.46
N SER A 58 -6.26 18.64 35.49
CA SER A 58 -7.26 19.69 35.67
C SER A 58 -8.29 19.37 36.76
N GLN A 59 -8.54 18.06 36.99
CA GLN A 59 -9.40 17.51 38.03
C GLN A 59 -8.68 17.36 39.39
N GLY A 60 -7.39 17.71 39.46
CA GLY A 60 -6.62 17.73 40.70
C GLY A 60 -5.79 16.47 40.98
N MET A 61 -5.75 15.51 40.05
CA MET A 61 -4.79 14.40 40.11
C MET A 61 -3.37 14.95 40.01
N SER A 62 -2.40 14.30 40.67
CA SER A 62 -1.01 14.50 40.30
C SER A 62 -0.81 14.01 38.87
N THR A 63 0.15 14.59 38.15
CA THR A 63 0.38 14.17 36.76
C THR A 63 0.84 12.71 36.66
N ALA A 64 1.49 12.17 37.70
CA ALA A 64 1.87 10.75 37.75
C ALA A 64 0.61 9.85 37.83
N GLU A 65 -0.31 10.16 38.75
CA GLU A 65 -1.60 9.46 38.84
C GLU A 65 -2.41 9.60 37.55
N ALA A 66 -2.43 10.80 36.94
CA ALA A 66 -3.13 11.04 35.68
C ALA A 66 -2.51 10.24 34.51
N SER A 67 -1.20 10.04 34.51
CA SER A 67 -0.49 9.24 33.49
C SER A 67 -0.76 7.75 33.65
N GLU A 68 -0.68 7.25 34.88
CA GLU A 68 -1.00 5.86 35.20
C GLU A 68 -2.46 5.55 34.84
N GLU A 69 -3.39 6.42 35.22
CA GLU A 69 -4.80 6.31 34.90
C GLU A 69 -5.06 6.37 33.38
N ALA A 70 -4.43 7.31 32.66
CA ALA A 70 -4.58 7.41 31.21
C ALA A 70 -4.07 6.15 30.49
N ILE A 71 -2.93 5.60 30.92
CA ILE A 71 -2.39 4.34 30.40
C ILE A 71 -3.32 3.16 30.75
N ALA A 72 -3.86 3.13 31.98
CA ALA A 72 -4.78 2.09 32.42
C ALA A 72 -6.09 2.09 31.61
N GLN A 73 -6.60 3.28 31.27
CA GLN A 73 -7.79 3.45 30.42
C GLN A 73 -7.57 2.96 28.98
N LEU A 74 -6.39 3.21 28.42
CA LEU A 74 -5.98 2.65 27.12
C LEU A 74 -5.83 1.12 27.17
N GLY A 75 -5.34 0.62 28.30
CA GLY A 75 -5.16 -0.81 28.55
C GLY A 75 -3.90 -1.38 27.89
N ALA A 76 -3.87 -2.71 27.77
CA ALA A 76 -2.67 -3.42 27.31
C ALA A 76 -2.29 -3.06 25.85
N PRO A 77 -1.00 -2.77 25.55
CA PRO A 77 -0.55 -2.40 24.21
C PRO A 77 -0.98 -3.39 23.11
N GLN A 78 -1.10 -4.68 23.45
CA GLN A 78 -1.48 -5.73 22.50
C GLN A 78 -2.94 -5.57 22.04
N LEU A 79 -3.83 -5.16 22.95
CA LEU A 79 -5.24 -4.94 22.64
C LEU A 79 -5.42 -3.69 21.78
N VAL A 80 -4.71 -2.62 22.12
CA VAL A 80 -4.68 -1.38 21.34
C VAL A 80 -4.14 -1.66 19.93
N ALA A 81 -3.01 -2.36 19.81
CA ALA A 81 -2.47 -2.75 18.51
C ALA A 81 -3.45 -3.60 17.67
N ALA A 82 -4.20 -4.50 18.33
CA ALA A 82 -5.21 -5.32 17.66
C ALA A 82 -6.40 -4.49 17.16
N ALA A 83 -6.83 -3.46 17.91
CA ALA A 83 -7.88 -2.54 17.50
C ALA A 83 -7.49 -1.76 16.23
N PHE A 84 -6.25 -1.28 16.16
CA PHE A 84 -5.74 -0.55 14.98
C PHE A 84 -5.33 -1.46 13.81
N ALA A 85 -5.25 -2.79 13.99
CA ALA A 85 -4.82 -3.71 12.94
C ALA A 85 -5.74 -3.67 11.70
N GLY A 86 -7.04 -3.45 11.91
CA GLY A 86 -8.02 -3.30 10.83
C GLY A 86 -7.75 -2.06 9.96
N GLU A 87 -7.44 -0.94 10.60
CA GLU A 87 -7.17 0.35 9.96
C GLU A 87 -5.82 0.38 9.24
N LEU A 88 -4.76 -0.13 9.86
CA LEU A 88 -3.45 -0.25 9.20
C LEU A 88 -3.51 -1.17 7.97
N ALA A 89 -4.32 -2.24 8.00
CA ALA A 89 -4.52 -3.10 6.85
C ALA A 89 -5.21 -2.37 5.68
N ILE A 90 -6.10 -1.43 5.95
CA ILE A 90 -6.75 -0.58 4.93
C ILE A 90 -5.71 0.33 4.27
N HIS A 91 -4.89 1.02 5.07
CA HIS A 91 -3.81 1.87 4.55
C HIS A 91 -2.78 1.08 3.73
N GLN A 92 -2.45 -0.14 4.15
CA GLN A 92 -1.57 -1.02 3.39
C GLN A 92 -2.16 -1.40 2.03
N SER A 93 -3.44 -1.77 1.99
CA SER A 93 -4.15 -2.13 0.75
C SER A 93 -4.15 -0.99 -0.25
N ARG A 94 -4.39 0.25 0.22
CA ARG A 94 -4.37 1.46 -0.62
C ARG A 94 -2.98 1.76 -1.17
N THR A 95 -1.94 1.58 -0.37
CA THR A 95 -0.55 1.82 -0.80
C THR A 95 -0.13 0.83 -1.89
N ILE A 96 -0.52 -0.45 -1.75
CA ILE A 96 -0.26 -1.48 -2.77
C ILE A 96 -1.01 -1.15 -4.06
N LEU A 97 -2.29 -0.78 -3.96
CA LEU A 97 -3.11 -0.38 -5.10
C LEU A 97 -2.48 0.81 -5.86
N TRP A 98 -2.04 1.85 -5.13
CA TRP A 98 -1.36 3.00 -5.74
C TRP A 98 -0.08 2.63 -6.46
N ARG A 99 0.74 1.75 -5.88
CA ARG A 99 1.99 1.28 -6.53
C ARG A 99 1.70 0.49 -7.81
N LEU A 100 0.68 -0.37 -7.80
CA LEU A 100 0.25 -1.10 -9.00
C LEU A 100 -0.29 -0.16 -10.08
N LEU A 101 -1.14 0.80 -9.70
CA LEU A 101 -1.70 1.79 -10.62
C LEU A 101 -0.61 2.68 -11.24
N LEU A 102 0.36 3.14 -10.45
CA LEU A 102 1.42 4.02 -10.95
C LEU A 102 2.44 3.27 -11.81
N THR A 103 2.80 2.04 -11.41
CA THR A 103 3.77 1.26 -12.19
C THR A 103 3.17 0.82 -13.51
N GLY A 104 1.87 0.52 -13.58
CA GLY A 104 1.13 0.08 -14.78
C GLY A 104 1.50 0.82 -16.08
N PRO A 105 1.18 2.12 -16.18
CA PRO A 105 1.49 2.95 -17.35
C PRO A 105 2.98 3.01 -17.68
N LEU A 106 3.86 3.04 -16.67
CA LEU A 106 5.30 3.16 -16.89
C LEU A 106 5.87 1.99 -17.69
N VAL A 107 5.49 0.75 -17.36
CA VAL A 107 5.93 -0.42 -18.15
C VAL A 107 5.16 -0.54 -19.45
N GLY A 108 3.90 -0.09 -19.49
CA GLY A 108 3.17 0.05 -20.75
C GLY A 108 3.92 0.96 -21.74
N ILE A 109 4.46 2.08 -21.26
CA ILE A 109 5.31 2.99 -22.07
C ILE A 109 6.56 2.27 -22.54
N TRP A 110 7.26 1.53 -21.67
CA TRP A 110 8.46 0.79 -22.07
C TRP A 110 8.18 -0.28 -23.14
N TRP A 111 7.08 -1.03 -23.00
CA TRP A 111 6.66 -1.99 -24.03
C TRP A 111 6.21 -1.32 -25.32
N PHE A 112 5.52 -0.17 -25.24
CA PHE A 112 5.13 0.61 -26.41
C PHE A 112 6.35 1.14 -27.18
N LEU A 113 7.32 1.73 -26.47
CA LEU A 113 8.58 2.19 -27.05
C LEU A 113 9.37 1.04 -27.69
N LEU A 114 9.34 -0.15 -27.08
CA LEU A 114 10.04 -1.31 -27.60
C LEU A 114 9.39 -1.89 -28.87
N LEU A 115 8.05 -1.99 -28.88
CA LEU A 115 7.33 -2.77 -29.90
C LEU A 115 6.76 -1.93 -31.04
N VAL A 116 6.52 -0.63 -30.84
CA VAL A 116 5.81 0.23 -31.81
C VAL A 116 6.73 1.23 -32.48
N VAL A 117 7.59 1.93 -31.72
CA VAL A 117 8.46 3.01 -32.24
C VAL A 117 9.45 2.57 -33.33
N PRO A 118 10.04 1.36 -33.31
CA PRO A 118 10.96 0.92 -34.37
C PRO A 118 10.27 0.57 -35.70
N SER A 119 8.94 0.50 -35.77
CA SER A 119 8.22 0.02 -36.96
C SER A 119 8.05 1.12 -38.02
N GLN A 120 9.09 1.35 -38.81
CA GLN A 120 9.12 2.37 -39.88
C GLN A 120 8.18 2.08 -41.07
N HIS A 121 7.50 0.93 -41.10
CA HIS A 121 6.52 0.55 -42.11
C HIS A 121 5.26 -0.05 -41.45
N ILE A 122 4.34 0.81 -41.00
CA ILE A 122 3.05 0.37 -40.44
C ILE A 122 2.10 0.04 -41.60
N GLN A 123 2.21 -1.19 -42.14
CA GLN A 123 1.10 -1.79 -42.88
C GLN A 123 0.15 -2.44 -41.86
N PRO A 124 -1.15 -2.09 -41.83
CA PRO A 124 -2.11 -2.58 -40.83
C PRO A 124 -2.16 -4.12 -40.76
N ALA A 125 -2.05 -4.79 -41.91
CA ALA A 125 -2.06 -6.24 -42.02
C ALA A 125 -0.84 -6.91 -41.35
N THR A 126 0.33 -6.24 -41.35
CA THR A 126 1.56 -6.73 -40.74
C THR A 126 1.54 -6.56 -39.22
N VAL A 127 0.89 -5.52 -38.70
CA VAL A 127 0.70 -5.33 -37.24
C VAL A 127 -0.24 -6.38 -36.65
N ILE A 128 -1.29 -6.75 -37.40
CA ILE A 128 -2.26 -7.78 -37.02
C ILE A 128 -1.65 -9.20 -37.07
N SER A 129 -0.74 -9.47 -38.01
CA SER A 129 -0.09 -10.79 -38.16
C SER A 129 1.22 -10.94 -37.38
N ALA A 130 2.01 -9.88 -37.17
CA ALA A 130 3.30 -9.93 -36.47
C ALA A 130 3.18 -9.88 -34.93
N ILE A 131 1.98 -9.61 -34.42
CA ILE A 131 1.68 -9.56 -32.99
C ILE A 131 0.51 -10.51 -32.71
N PRO A 132 0.76 -11.83 -32.56
CA PRO A 132 -0.25 -12.80 -32.11
C PRO A 132 -0.91 -12.43 -30.77
N ALA A 133 -0.32 -11.47 -30.05
CA ALA A 133 -0.81 -10.95 -28.78
C ALA A 133 -1.84 -9.83 -28.92
N LEU A 134 -2.08 -9.25 -30.10
CA LEU A 134 -3.03 -8.14 -30.26
C LEU A 134 -4.47 -8.48 -29.81
N PRO A 135 -5.00 -9.70 -30.04
CA PRO A 135 -6.28 -10.14 -29.49
C PRO A 135 -6.29 -10.27 -27.95
N VAL A 136 -5.12 -10.27 -27.30
CA VAL A 136 -4.96 -10.35 -25.83
C VAL A 136 -4.67 -8.97 -25.24
N VAL A 137 -3.85 -8.17 -25.94
CA VAL A 137 -3.47 -6.81 -25.54
C VAL A 137 -4.64 -5.86 -25.69
N ALA A 138 -5.45 -5.95 -26.75
CA ALA A 138 -6.63 -5.09 -26.92
C ALA A 138 -7.66 -5.25 -25.79
N PRO A 139 -8.10 -6.47 -25.41
CA PRO A 139 -8.96 -6.63 -24.24
C PRO A 139 -8.23 -6.31 -22.94
N ALA A 140 -6.92 -6.60 -22.78
CA ALA A 140 -6.18 -6.20 -21.58
C ALA A 140 -6.09 -4.67 -21.43
N VAL A 141 -5.91 -3.94 -22.53
CA VAL A 141 -5.90 -2.48 -22.58
C VAL A 141 -7.31 -1.93 -22.40
N MET A 142 -8.35 -2.54 -22.98
CA MET A 142 -9.74 -2.14 -22.70
C MET A 142 -10.12 -2.39 -21.24
N ILE A 143 -9.69 -3.50 -20.64
CA ILE A 143 -9.88 -3.80 -19.22
C ILE A 143 -9.06 -2.82 -18.38
N ALA A 144 -7.81 -2.54 -18.72
CA ALA A 144 -6.98 -1.59 -18.00
C ALA A 144 -7.49 -0.15 -18.11
N THR A 145 -7.99 0.26 -19.28
CA THR A 145 -8.58 1.58 -19.53
C THR A 145 -9.96 1.67 -18.92
N GLY A 146 -10.75 0.59 -18.94
CA GLY A 146 -12.00 0.47 -18.22
C GLY A 146 -11.78 0.52 -16.71
N VAL A 147 -10.74 -0.15 -16.21
CA VAL A 147 -10.29 -0.06 -14.82
C VAL A 147 -9.79 1.35 -14.52
N LEU A 148 -9.00 2.02 -15.38
CA LEU A 148 -8.55 3.40 -15.13
C LEU A 148 -9.70 4.42 -15.21
N ALA A 149 -10.61 4.28 -16.16
CA ALA A 149 -11.77 5.14 -16.32
C ALA A 149 -12.76 4.95 -15.16
N THR A 150 -12.97 3.70 -14.74
CA THR A 150 -13.72 3.41 -13.52
C THR A 150 -12.97 3.82 -12.27
N THR A 151 -11.64 3.67 -12.18
CA THR A 151 -10.78 4.03 -11.02
C THR A 151 -10.63 5.55 -10.85
N GLY A 152 -10.53 6.31 -11.94
CA GLY A 152 -10.56 7.78 -11.91
C GLY A 152 -11.91 8.34 -11.45
N SER A 153 -13.00 7.64 -11.79
CA SER A 153 -14.33 7.91 -11.23
C SER A 153 -14.51 7.32 -9.81
N LEU A 154 -13.83 6.22 -9.48
CA LEU A 154 -13.85 5.52 -8.19
C LEU A 154 -13.11 6.34 -7.12
N ILE A 155 -12.06 7.08 -7.47
CA ILE A 155 -11.35 7.96 -6.52
C ILE A 155 -12.29 9.01 -5.90
N ARG A 156 -13.34 9.42 -6.64
CA ARG A 156 -14.38 10.32 -6.12
C ARG A 156 -15.52 9.57 -5.39
N TRP A 157 -15.65 8.26 -5.62
CA TRP A 157 -16.73 7.39 -5.10
C TRP A 157 -16.26 6.35 -4.07
N LEU A 158 -15.01 6.43 -3.60
CA LEU A 158 -14.48 5.66 -2.47
C LEU A 158 -14.68 6.31 -1.07
N PRO A 159 -15.72 7.11 -0.76
CA PRO A 159 -16.25 7.11 0.61
C PRO A 159 -16.82 5.71 0.90
N GLU A 160 -16.35 5.07 1.97
CA GLU A 160 -16.97 3.88 2.61
C GLU A 160 -16.94 2.52 1.88
N SER A 161 -16.18 2.33 0.80
CA SER A 161 -16.06 0.99 0.21
C SER A 161 -15.42 0.00 1.20
N SER A 162 -16.19 -1.02 1.58
CA SER A 162 -15.79 -2.01 2.59
C SER A 162 -14.40 -2.61 2.31
N PRO A 163 -13.56 -2.86 3.34
CA PRO A 163 -12.19 -3.34 3.17
C PRO A 163 -12.05 -4.66 2.38
N ARG A 164 -13.15 -5.43 2.25
CA ARG A 164 -13.22 -6.64 1.43
C ARG A 164 -13.22 -6.32 -0.07
N GLN A 165 -13.93 -5.29 -0.51
CA GLN A 165 -14.00 -4.89 -1.92
C GLN A 165 -12.66 -4.31 -2.40
N ALA A 166 -11.98 -3.52 -1.55
CA ALA A 166 -10.64 -3.02 -1.84
C ALA A 166 -9.61 -4.15 -2.02
N ALA A 167 -9.68 -5.19 -1.17
CA ALA A 167 -8.82 -6.36 -1.30
C ALA A 167 -9.12 -7.16 -2.58
N LEU A 168 -10.40 -7.41 -2.90
CA LEU A 168 -10.79 -8.09 -4.13
C LEU A 168 -10.33 -7.32 -5.37
N ALA A 169 -10.52 -6.01 -5.42
CA ALA A 169 -10.05 -5.17 -6.51
C ALA A 169 -8.52 -5.23 -6.66
N ALA A 170 -7.76 -5.12 -5.56
CA ALA A 170 -6.31 -5.24 -5.57
C ALA A 170 -5.85 -6.63 -6.08
N SER A 171 -6.53 -7.71 -5.71
CA SER A 171 -6.21 -9.06 -6.19
C SER A 171 -6.48 -9.23 -7.70
N LEU A 172 -7.60 -8.70 -8.19
CA LEU A 172 -7.93 -8.75 -9.62
C LEU A 172 -6.91 -7.97 -10.44
N ILE A 173 -6.57 -6.75 -10.00
CA ILE A 173 -5.54 -5.92 -10.64
C ILE A 173 -4.18 -6.62 -10.61
N GLY A 174 -3.80 -7.23 -9.48
CA GLY A 174 -2.57 -8.01 -9.36
C GLY A 174 -2.52 -9.17 -10.35
N LEU A 175 -3.63 -9.91 -10.50
CA LEU A 175 -3.73 -11.06 -11.40
C LEU A 175 -3.67 -10.65 -12.87
N VAL A 176 -4.36 -9.57 -13.25
CA VAL A 176 -4.27 -8.97 -14.59
C VAL A 176 -2.84 -8.50 -14.87
N THR A 177 -2.18 -7.85 -13.91
CA THR A 177 -0.80 -7.38 -14.05
C THR A 177 0.16 -8.56 -14.30
N LEU A 178 0.05 -9.64 -13.51
CA LEU A 178 0.86 -10.84 -13.72
C LEU A 178 0.61 -11.48 -15.09
N ALA A 179 -0.65 -11.59 -15.52
CA ALA A 179 -0.99 -12.16 -16.81
C ALA A 179 -0.37 -11.35 -17.96
N VAL A 180 -0.48 -10.02 -17.91
CA VAL A 180 0.09 -9.11 -18.91
C VAL A 180 1.62 -9.19 -18.92
N ASP A 181 2.27 -9.06 -17.77
CA ASP A 181 3.74 -9.07 -17.66
C ASP A 181 4.31 -10.42 -18.09
N THR A 182 3.70 -11.54 -17.68
CA THR A 182 4.10 -12.88 -18.11
C THR A 182 3.97 -13.05 -19.62
N THR A 183 2.84 -12.61 -20.18
CA THR A 183 2.62 -12.69 -21.64
C THR A 183 3.68 -11.91 -22.41
N MET A 184 3.99 -10.69 -21.96
CA MET A 184 5.00 -9.84 -22.61
C MET A 184 6.41 -10.43 -22.51
N LEU A 185 6.78 -10.97 -21.35
CA LEU A 185 8.06 -11.66 -21.16
C LEU A 185 8.17 -12.91 -22.04
N VAL A 186 7.09 -13.69 -22.16
CA VAL A 186 7.06 -14.87 -23.06
C VAL A 186 7.24 -14.45 -24.52
N ILE A 187 6.55 -13.41 -24.98
CA ILE A 187 6.71 -12.90 -26.36
C ILE A 187 8.16 -12.48 -26.64
N LEU A 188 8.77 -11.74 -25.71
CA LEU A 188 10.16 -11.32 -25.84
C LEU A 188 11.10 -12.53 -25.88
N ALA A 189 10.91 -13.50 -24.98
CA ALA A 189 11.70 -14.72 -24.96
C ALA A 189 11.57 -15.52 -26.26
N THR A 190 10.34 -15.69 -26.78
CA THR A 190 10.11 -16.36 -28.07
C THR A 190 10.81 -15.64 -29.22
N ARG A 191 10.80 -14.30 -29.27
CA ARG A 191 11.49 -13.55 -30.33
C ARG A 191 13.01 -13.70 -30.25
N VAL A 192 13.58 -13.70 -29.04
CA VAL A 192 15.01 -13.93 -28.81
C VAL A 192 15.41 -15.34 -29.24
N LEU A 193 14.66 -16.36 -28.80
CA LEU A 193 14.93 -17.76 -29.15
C LEU A 193 14.82 -18.03 -30.65
N ASN A 194 13.88 -17.38 -31.34
CA ASN A 194 13.70 -17.50 -32.78
C ASN A 194 14.66 -16.62 -33.60
N GLY A 195 15.58 -15.87 -32.95
CA GLY A 195 16.51 -14.96 -33.63
C GLY A 195 15.86 -13.75 -34.31
N THR A 196 14.57 -13.49 -34.04
CA THR A 196 13.79 -12.40 -34.64
C THR A 196 13.87 -11.09 -33.84
N ALA A 197 14.66 -11.07 -32.77
CA ALA A 197 14.85 -9.91 -31.90
C ALA A 197 15.87 -8.89 -32.44
N GLY A 198 16.49 -9.13 -33.61
CA GLY A 198 17.54 -8.26 -34.15
C GLY A 198 17.13 -6.81 -34.42
N SER A 199 15.83 -6.52 -34.54
CA SER A 199 15.29 -5.17 -34.70
C SER A 199 14.95 -4.47 -33.37
N LEU A 200 15.04 -5.16 -32.24
CA LEU A 200 14.68 -4.62 -30.93
C LEU A 200 15.92 -4.03 -30.24
N SER A 201 15.78 -2.87 -29.61
CA SER A 201 16.84 -2.30 -28.78
C SER A 201 17.05 -3.17 -27.52
N PRO A 202 18.24 -3.75 -27.31
CA PRO A 202 18.50 -4.63 -26.16
C PRO A 202 18.42 -3.86 -24.83
N ILE A 203 18.75 -2.56 -24.83
CA ILE A 203 18.67 -1.71 -23.64
C ILE A 203 17.20 -1.52 -23.23
N ILE A 204 16.33 -1.16 -24.18
CA ILE A 204 14.91 -0.94 -23.90
C ILE A 204 14.24 -2.27 -23.50
N ALA A 205 14.60 -3.39 -24.15
CA ALA A 205 14.13 -4.72 -23.79
C ALA A 205 14.52 -5.11 -22.36
N GLY A 206 15.76 -4.82 -21.97
CA GLY A 206 16.25 -5.05 -20.60
C GLY A 206 15.48 -4.24 -19.56
N ILE A 207 15.23 -2.95 -19.82
CA ILE A 207 14.47 -2.07 -18.92
C ILE A 207 13.02 -2.56 -18.80
N ALA A 208 12.35 -2.89 -19.92
CA ALA A 208 10.98 -3.38 -19.92
C ALA A 208 10.84 -4.69 -19.13
N ALA A 209 11.76 -5.65 -19.37
CA ALA A 209 11.77 -6.93 -18.66
C ALA A 209 12.04 -6.76 -17.16
N ALA A 210 13.04 -5.95 -16.79
CA ALA A 210 13.35 -5.68 -15.39
C ALA A 210 12.17 -5.02 -14.66
N ALA A 211 11.48 -4.08 -15.31
CA ALA A 211 10.34 -3.41 -14.74
C ALA A 211 9.12 -4.34 -14.59
N SER A 212 8.88 -5.26 -15.54
CA SER A 212 7.85 -6.31 -15.43
C SER A 212 8.16 -7.30 -14.29
N ILE A 213 9.42 -7.76 -14.17
CA ILE A 213 9.83 -8.67 -13.08
C ILE A 213 9.71 -8.00 -11.71
N GLY A 214 10.08 -6.73 -11.61
CA GLY A 214 10.00 -5.95 -10.36
C GLY A 214 8.59 -5.82 -9.80
N ARG A 215 7.55 -6.09 -10.60
CA ARG A 215 6.14 -6.04 -10.16
C ARG A 215 5.63 -7.31 -9.52
N PHE A 216 6.27 -8.45 -9.78
CA PHE A 216 5.81 -9.75 -9.28
C PHE A 216 5.66 -9.79 -7.75
N PRO A 217 6.59 -9.22 -6.95
CA PRO A 217 6.43 -9.18 -5.50
C PRO A 217 5.19 -8.40 -5.05
N PHE A 218 4.85 -7.29 -5.74
CA PHE A 218 3.68 -6.47 -5.39
C PHE A 218 2.37 -7.15 -5.78
N ALA A 219 2.31 -7.76 -6.96
CA ALA A 219 1.14 -8.51 -7.41
C ALA A 219 0.91 -9.77 -6.54
N GLY A 220 1.99 -10.51 -6.21
CA GLY A 220 1.93 -11.65 -5.30
C GLY A 220 1.47 -11.26 -3.89
N ALA A 221 1.99 -10.15 -3.35
CA ALA A 221 1.56 -9.65 -2.04
C ALA A 221 0.06 -9.27 -2.03
N ALA A 222 -0.45 -8.65 -3.09
CA ALA A 222 -1.87 -8.30 -3.22
C ALA A 222 -2.79 -9.55 -3.24
N ILE A 223 -2.38 -10.59 -3.98
CA ILE A 223 -3.12 -11.86 -4.07
C ILE A 223 -3.08 -12.61 -2.74
N CYS A 224 -1.89 -12.79 -2.14
CA CYS A 224 -1.74 -13.47 -0.86
C CYS A 224 -2.51 -12.78 0.28
N HIS A 225 -2.51 -11.44 0.31
CA HIS A 225 -3.26 -10.68 1.31
C HIS A 225 -4.77 -10.94 1.21
N SER A 226 -5.30 -11.01 -0.01
CA SER A 226 -6.72 -11.21 -0.28
C SER A 226 -7.17 -12.64 0.05
N VAL A 227 -6.36 -13.64 -0.31
CA VAL A 227 -6.60 -15.04 0.03
C VAL A 227 -6.57 -15.26 1.54
N ARG A 228 -5.61 -14.66 2.25
CA ARG A 228 -5.51 -14.75 3.72
C ARG A 228 -6.74 -14.17 4.39
N ARG A 229 -7.24 -13.00 3.96
CA ARG A 229 -8.47 -12.40 4.51
C ARG A 229 -9.72 -13.24 4.27
N LEU A 230 -9.84 -13.88 3.10
CA LEU A 230 -10.99 -14.74 2.79
C LEU A 230 -11.00 -16.03 3.62
N MET A 231 -9.83 -16.56 3.98
CA MET A 231 -9.73 -17.77 4.82
C MET A 231 -10.05 -17.50 6.31
N PHE A 232 -9.71 -16.32 6.84
CA PHE A 232 -9.92 -15.98 8.25
C PHE A 232 -11.25 -15.26 8.55
N SER A 233 -12.15 -15.11 7.57
CA SER A 233 -13.49 -14.50 7.77
C SER A 233 -14.61 -15.54 7.92
N ARG A 234 -14.31 -16.74 8.42
CA ARG A 234 -15.29 -17.79 8.74
C ARG A 234 -15.47 -17.91 10.24
#